data_AF-A0A1E1WS89-F1
#
_entry.id   AF-A0A1E1WS89-F1
#
_cell.length_a   1.000
_cell.length_b   1.000
_cell.length_c   1.000
_cell.angle_alpha   90.00
_cell.angle_beta   90.00
_cell.angle_gamma   90.00
#
_symmetry.space_group_name_H-M   'P 1'
#
loop_
_entity.id
_entity.type
_entity.pdbx_description
1 polymer ?
#
loop_
_entity_poly.entity_id
_entity_poly.type
_entity_poly.pdbx_seq_one_letter_code
_entity_poly.pdbx_strand_id
1 'polypeptide(L)'
;KDPKQFPKVLCAGMTVVVSFLILVGFFGYWGYGENSVSPVTLNFPSEIFPTILKCMMGVMIFITFALNFWAPFNLVWHYMSKKHDPKKHWMWERIYRSSFILVITAIAIAFP
;
A
#
# COMPACT_ATOMS: atom_id res chain seq x y z
N LYS A 1 -27.75 11.50 -4.52
CA LYS A 1 -28.19 10.87 -3.25
C LYS A 1 -27.42 11.59 -2.14
N ASP A 2 -28.12 12.24 -1.20
CA ASP A 2 -27.76 13.51 -0.54
C ASP A 2 -26.33 13.70 -0.01
N PRO A 3 -25.63 14.80 -0.39
CA PRO A 3 -24.24 15.06 0.01
C PRO A 3 -24.05 15.31 1.52
N LYS A 4 -25.13 15.58 2.26
CA LYS A 4 -25.08 15.79 3.72
C LYS A 4 -24.91 14.50 4.51
N GLN A 5 -25.07 13.33 3.88
CA GLN A 5 -24.94 12.02 4.54
C GLN A 5 -23.56 11.37 4.36
N PHE A 6 -22.70 11.91 3.48
CA PHE A 6 -21.32 11.45 3.32
C PHE A 6 -20.52 11.32 4.62
N PRO A 7 -20.53 12.31 5.54
CA PRO A 7 -19.79 12.17 6.80
C PRO A 7 -20.32 11.02 7.65
N LYS A 8 -21.64 10.77 7.66
CA LYS A 8 -22.23 9.67 8.43
C LYS A 8 -21.82 8.30 7.89
N VAL A 9 -21.82 8.13 6.57
CA VAL A 9 -21.38 6.89 5.92
C VAL A 9 -19.89 6.67 6.13
N LEU A 10 -19.09 7.73 6.01
CA LEU A 10 -17.65 7.68 6.27
C LEU A 10 -17.36 7.29 7.72
N CYS A 11 -18.00 7.93 8.70
CA CYS A 11 -17.83 7.57 10.11
C CYS A 11 -18.26 6.13 10.38
N ALA A 12 -19.38 5.67 9.81
CA ALA A 12 -19.81 4.29 9.96
C ALA A 12 -18.80 3.29 9.38
N GLY A 13 -18.31 3.52 8.16
CA GLY A 13 -17.28 2.69 7.53
C GLY A 13 -15.97 2.67 8.32
N MET A 14 -15.52 3.85 8.78
CA MET A 14 -14.31 3.99 9.58
C MET A 14 -14.42 3.26 10.91
N THR A 15 -15.55 3.33 11.61
CA THR A 15 -15.77 2.60 12.86
C THR A 15 -15.63 1.09 12.67
N VAL A 16 -16.18 0.56 11.57
CA VAL A 16 -16.05 -0.88 11.25
C VAL A 16 -14.58 -1.22 11.03
N VAL A 17 -13.85 -0.48 10.19
CA VAL A 17 -12.43 -0.71 9.93
C VAL A 17 -11.61 -0.65 11.22
N VAL A 18 -11.84 0.37 12.07
CA VAL A 18 -11.15 0.53 13.35
C VAL A 18 -11.45 -0.65 14.28
N SER A 19 -12.69 -1.14 14.35
CA SER A 19 -13.03 -2.29 15.19
C SER A 19 -12.27 -3.56 14.79
N PHE A 20 -12.16 -3.84 13.48
CA PHE A 20 -11.36 -4.95 12.97
C PHE A 20 -9.87 -4.78 13.27
N LEU A 21 -9.34 -3.57 13.10
CA LEU A 21 -7.93 -3.27 13.41
C LEU A 21 -7.62 -3.48 14.90
N ILE A 22 -8.50 -3.03 15.79
CA ILE A 22 -8.35 -3.23 17.24
C ILE A 22 -8.38 -4.72 17.57
N LEU A 23 -9.32 -5.49 17.01
CA LEU A 23 -9.41 -6.93 17.25
C LEU A 23 -8.14 -7.65 16.78
N VAL A 24 -7.69 -7.40 15.54
CA VAL A 24 -6.47 -8.01 14.99
C VAL A 24 -5.24 -7.60 15.80
N GLY A 25 -5.13 -6.34 16.20
CA GLY A 25 -4.04 -5.85 17.05
C GLY A 25 -4.04 -6.49 18.43
N PHE A 26 -5.21 -6.59 19.07
CA PHE A 26 -5.37 -7.19 20.40
C PHE A 26 -5.03 -8.69 20.38
N PHE A 27 -5.60 -9.47 19.45
CA PHE A 27 -5.27 -10.88 19.32
C PHE A 27 -3.82 -11.11 18.86
N GLY A 28 -3.27 -10.22 18.04
CA GLY A 28 -1.86 -10.24 17.64
C GLY A 28 -0.91 -10.08 18.82
N TYR A 29 -1.20 -9.12 19.72
CA TYR A 29 -0.43 -8.93 20.95
C TYR A 29 -0.62 -10.08 21.94
N TRP A 30 -1.85 -10.57 22.12
CA TRP A 30 -2.11 -11.69 23.02
C TRP A 30 -1.38 -12.97 22.56
N GLY A 31 -1.24 -13.19 21.24
CA GLY A 31 -0.53 -14.35 20.70
C GLY A 31 0.99 -14.37 20.94
N TYR A 32 1.66 -13.20 20.95
CA TYR A 32 3.14 -13.11 21.03
C TYR A 32 3.67 -12.41 22.28
N GLY A 33 2.81 -11.76 23.07
CA GLY A 33 3.16 -11.02 24.27
C GLY A 33 4.21 -9.93 24.01
N GLU A 34 5.16 -9.78 24.93
CA GLU A 34 6.25 -8.78 24.84
C GLU A 34 7.27 -9.06 23.72
N ASN A 35 7.25 -10.26 23.11
CA ASN A 35 8.14 -10.62 22.02
C ASN A 35 7.60 -10.23 20.63
N SER A 36 6.53 -9.42 20.56
CA SER A 36 5.95 -8.99 19.29
C SER A 36 6.87 -7.99 18.57
N VAL A 37 7.67 -8.45 17.61
CA VAL A 37 8.40 -7.59 16.67
C VAL A 37 7.44 -7.01 15.62
N SER A 38 7.51 -5.71 15.37
CA SER A 38 6.82 -5.09 14.23
C SER A 38 7.68 -5.21 12.97
N PRO A 39 7.14 -5.71 11.84
CA PRO A 39 5.75 -6.09 11.59
C PRO A 39 5.38 -7.45 12.20
N VAL A 40 4.15 -7.57 12.72
CA VAL A 40 3.64 -8.76 13.44
C VAL A 40 3.85 -10.06 12.65
N THR A 41 3.82 -9.98 11.31
CA THR A 41 4.08 -11.10 10.41
C THR A 41 5.47 -11.71 10.56
N LEU A 42 6.47 -10.98 11.05
CA LEU A 42 7.83 -11.48 11.23
C LEU A 42 7.92 -12.53 12.35
N ASN A 43 7.09 -12.41 13.40
CA ASN A 43 7.11 -13.34 14.55
C ASN A 43 6.48 -14.70 14.27
N PHE A 44 5.78 -14.88 13.15
CA PHE A 44 5.10 -16.16 12.91
C PHE A 44 6.09 -17.33 12.84
N PRO A 45 5.87 -18.43 13.59
CA PRO A 45 6.72 -19.61 13.54
C PRO A 45 6.70 -20.22 12.14
N SER A 46 7.78 -20.92 11.77
CA SER A 46 7.97 -21.57 10.46
C SER A 46 7.13 -22.86 10.31
N GLU A 47 5.90 -22.83 10.78
CA GLU A 47 4.90 -23.86 10.52
C GLU A 47 4.29 -23.65 9.12
N ILE A 48 3.67 -24.70 8.56
CA ILE A 48 3.12 -24.66 7.20
C ILE A 48 2.03 -23.58 7.06
N PHE A 49 1.12 -23.47 8.04
CA PHE A 49 -0.01 -22.55 7.97
C PHE A 49 0.39 -21.06 8.00
N PRO A 50 1.22 -20.58 8.95
CA PRO A 50 1.66 -19.19 8.94
C PRO A 50 2.58 -18.84 7.76
N THR A 51 3.32 -19.82 7.22
CA THR A 51 4.15 -19.62 6.02
C THR A 51 3.28 -19.34 4.78
N ILE A 52 2.18 -20.08 4.61
CA ILE A 52 1.21 -19.83 3.54
C ILE A 52 0.59 -18.43 3.71
N LEU A 53 0.21 -18.06 4.93
CA LEU A 53 -0.35 -16.74 5.22
C LEU A 53 0.64 -15.61 4.87
N LYS A 54 1.92 -15.74 5.26
CA LYS A 54 3.00 -14.81 4.87
C LYS A 54 3.10 -14.65 3.35
N CYS A 55 3.05 -15.75 2.61
CA CYS A 55 3.09 -15.73 1.15
C CYS A 55 1.88 -14.99 0.55
N MET A 56 0.67 -15.32 1.01
CA MET A 56 -0.57 -14.65 0.57
C MET A 56 -0.55 -13.16 0.87
N MET A 57 -0.04 -12.75 2.04
CA MET A 57 0.15 -11.35 2.38
C MET A 57 1.17 -10.65 1.46
N GLY A 58 2.27 -11.31 1.12
CA GLY A 58 3.23 -10.80 0.14
C GLY A 58 2.59 -10.55 -1.23
N VAL A 59 1.80 -11.50 -1.73
CA VAL A 59 1.06 -11.35 -2.99
C VAL A 59 0.04 -10.21 -2.91
N MET A 60 -0.70 -10.12 -1.82
CA MET A 60 -1.66 -9.04 -1.58
C MET A 60 -0.97 -7.67 -1.64
N ILE A 61 0.13 -7.49 -0.89
CA ILE A 61 0.88 -6.23 -0.85
C ILE A 61 1.43 -5.88 -2.23
N PHE A 62 1.96 -6.85 -2.97
CA PHE A 62 2.46 -6.64 -4.33
C PHE A 62 1.37 -6.09 -5.26
N ILE A 63 0.18 -6.70 -5.25
CA ILE A 63 -0.95 -6.27 -6.08
C ILE A 63 -1.47 -4.89 -5.64
N THR A 64 -1.64 -4.68 -4.33
CA THR A 64 -2.12 -3.42 -3.76
C THR A 64 -1.16 -2.27 -4.04
N PHE A 65 0.15 -2.52 -4.00
CA PHE A 65 1.16 -1.52 -4.35
C PHE A 65 1.05 -1.10 -5.82
N ALA A 66 0.95 -2.06 -6.75
CA ALA A 66 0.79 -1.77 -8.17
C ALA A 66 -0.48 -0.93 -8.46
N LEU A 67 -1.59 -1.26 -7.80
CA LEU A 67 -2.85 -0.52 -7.92
C LEU A 67 -2.76 0.90 -7.35
N ASN A 68 -2.23 1.07 -6.14
CA ASN A 68 -2.08 2.39 -5.51
C ASN A 68 -1.11 3.28 -6.28
N PHE A 69 -0.10 2.72 -6.93
CA PHE A 69 0.85 3.48 -7.72
C PHE A 69 0.28 4.02 -9.04
N TRP A 70 -0.73 3.34 -9.61
CA TRP A 70 -1.33 3.73 -10.89
C TRP A 70 -1.99 5.12 -10.87
N ALA A 71 -2.75 5.42 -9.82
CA ALA A 71 -3.45 6.70 -9.68
C ALA A 71 -2.51 7.93 -9.58
N PRO A 72 -1.51 7.98 -8.67
CA PRO A 72 -0.57 9.10 -8.58
C PRO A 72 0.32 9.19 -9.82
N PHE A 73 0.72 8.06 -10.42
CA PHE A 73 1.48 8.07 -11.68
C PHE A 73 0.69 8.75 -12.79
N ASN A 74 -0.59 8.40 -12.96
CA ASN A 74 -1.45 9.00 -13.97
C ASN A 74 -1.70 10.50 -13.70
N LEU A 75 -1.84 10.88 -12.42
CA LEU A 75 -1.96 12.28 -12.02
C LEU A 75 -0.71 13.09 -12.40
N VAL A 76 0.48 12.59 -12.06
CA VAL A 76 1.76 13.24 -12.39
C VAL A 76 1.94 13.32 -13.90
N TRP A 77 1.62 12.26 -14.62
CA TRP A 77 1.66 12.27 -16.09
C TRP A 77 0.73 13.33 -16.69
N HIS A 78 -0.50 13.47 -16.18
CA HIS A 78 -1.44 14.48 -16.66
C HIS A 78 -0.90 15.92 -16.52
N TYR A 79 -0.27 16.24 -15.38
CA TYR A 79 0.33 17.57 -15.16
C TYR A 79 1.61 17.78 -15.98
N MET A 80 2.47 16.77 -16.09
CA MET A 80 3.77 16.89 -16.78
C MET A 80 3.64 16.86 -18.30
N SER A 81 2.65 16.13 -18.83
CA SER A 81 2.32 16.07 -20.26
C SER A 81 1.93 17.45 -20.81
N LYS A 82 1.23 18.26 -20.00
CA LYS A 82 0.80 19.61 -20.38
C LYS A 82 1.95 20.60 -20.60
N LYS A 83 3.15 20.30 -20.08
CA LYS A 83 4.35 21.14 -20.19
C LYS A 83 5.33 20.67 -21.27
N HIS A 84 5.08 19.53 -21.92
CA HIS A 84 5.98 18.92 -22.88
C HIS A 84 5.39 18.84 -24.29
N ASP A 85 6.24 19.08 -25.28
CA ASP A 85 5.90 19.10 -26.70
C ASP A 85 5.41 17.72 -27.18
N PRO A 86 4.26 17.64 -27.89
CA PRO A 86 3.60 16.38 -28.20
C PRO A 86 4.41 15.39 -29.04
N LYS A 87 5.46 15.86 -29.72
CA LYS A 87 6.33 15.02 -30.55
C LYS A 87 7.26 14.09 -29.76
N LYS A 88 7.46 14.31 -28.45
CA LYS A 88 8.38 13.52 -27.60
C LYS A 88 7.71 12.78 -26.44
N HIS A 89 6.37 12.69 -26.38
CA HIS A 89 5.67 12.03 -25.27
C HIS A 89 6.15 10.61 -24.99
N TRP A 90 6.43 9.79 -26.02
CA TRP A 90 6.89 8.40 -25.83
C TRP A 90 8.19 8.31 -25.02
N MET A 91 9.10 9.27 -25.21
CA MET A 91 10.41 9.30 -24.57
C MET A 91 10.30 9.82 -23.13
N TRP A 92 9.46 10.85 -22.94
CA TRP A 92 9.16 11.39 -21.60
C TRP A 92 8.41 10.39 -20.73
N GLU A 93 7.46 9.64 -21.27
CA GLU A 93 6.74 8.59 -20.53
C GLU A 93 7.71 7.55 -19.97
N ARG A 94 8.69 7.14 -20.78
CA ARG A 94 9.70 6.16 -20.39
C ARG A 94 10.65 6.71 -19.31
N ILE A 95 11.04 7.98 -19.40
CA ILE A 95 11.86 8.68 -18.40
C ILE A 95 11.11 8.77 -17.06
N TYR A 96 9.83 9.14 -17.05
CA TYR A 96 9.06 9.24 -15.80
C TYR A 96 8.86 7.87 -15.16
N ARG A 97 8.52 6.83 -15.95
CA ARG A 97 8.41 5.45 -15.43
C ARG A 97 9.73 5.01 -14.79
N SER A 98 10.87 5.24 -15.45
CA SER A 98 12.19 4.90 -14.91
C SER A 98 12.54 5.71 -13.66
N SER A 99 12.26 7.02 -13.65
CA SER A 99 12.52 7.88 -12.48
C SER A 99 11.74 7.43 -11.24
N PHE A 100 10.46 7.10 -11.38
CA PHE A 100 9.67 6.61 -10.26
C PHE A 100 10.19 5.29 -9.70
N ILE A 101 10.52 4.33 -10.58
CA ILE A 101 11.07 3.04 -10.15
C ILE A 101 12.40 3.26 -9.43
N LEU A 102 13.27 4.13 -9.94
CA LEU A 102 14.55 4.46 -9.29
C LEU A 102 14.35 5.05 -7.88
N VAL A 103 13.38 5.95 -7.70
CA VAL A 103 13.07 6.54 -6.39
C VAL A 103 12.55 5.47 -5.43
N ILE A 104 11.61 4.63 -5.86
CA ILE A 104 11.07 3.54 -5.03
C ILE A 104 12.17 2.56 -4.62
N THR A 105 13.02 2.15 -5.56
CA THR A 105 14.15 1.25 -5.29
C THR A 105 15.16 1.89 -4.34
N ALA A 106 15.46 3.19 -4.49
CA ALA A 106 16.37 3.89 -3.59
C ALA A 106 15.82 3.92 -2.15
N ILE A 107 14.53 4.17 -1.98
CA ILE A 107 13.87 4.15 -0.67
C ILE A 107 13.91 2.73 -0.07
N ALA A 108 13.65 1.70 -0.87
CA ALA A 108 13.70 0.31 -0.42
C ALA A 108 15.11 -0.13 0.01
N ILE A 109 16.17 0.40 -0.62
CA ILE A 109 17.55 0.13 -0.20
C ILE A 109 17.89 0.90 1.09
N ALA A 110 17.39 2.13 1.23
CA ALA A 110 17.65 2.97 2.41
C ALA A 110 16.96 2.44 3.68
N PHE A 111 15.78 1.84 3.54
CA PHE A 111 15.00 1.25 4.62
C PHE A 111 14.72 -0.24 4.30
N PRO A 112 15.62 -1.15 4.71
CA PRO A 112 15.46 -2.59 4.47
C PRO A 112 14.32 -3.20 5.31
#